data_AF-A0A7Z9PYY3-F1
#
_entry.id   AF-A0A7Z9PYY3-F1
#
_cell.length_a   1.000
_cell.length_b   1.000
_cell.length_c   1.000
_cell.angle_alpha   90.00
_cell.angle_beta   90.00
_cell.angle_gamma   90.00
#
_symmetry.space_group_name_H-M   'P 1'
#
loop_
_entity.id
_entity.type
_entity.pdbx_description
1 polymer ?
#
loop_
_entity_poly.entity_id
_entity_poly.type
_entity_poly.pdbx_seq_one_letter_code
_entity_poly.pdbx_strand_id
1 'polypeptide(L)'
;AVFLWVQQPLNVTTPTVERQFRVAMSGEPVPDRFQYIDTALDPFGPEAYHVFAVPVGELHLTGNGHERASDEMLGGAGWQGRYVS
;
A
#
# COMPACT_ATOMS: atom_id res chain seq x y z
N ALA A 1 -14.83 3.10 -6.21
CA ALA A 1 -14.65 2.27 -4.99
C ALA A 1 -14.00 0.96 -5.38
N VAL A 2 -13.15 0.38 -4.52
CA VAL A 2 -12.44 -0.90 -4.79
C VAL A 2 -13.13 -2.02 -4.02
N PHE A 3 -13.46 -3.11 -4.72
CA PHE A 3 -14.13 -4.28 -4.14
C PHE A 3 -13.20 -5.47 -4.17
N LEU A 4 -13.04 -6.15 -3.04
CA LEU A 4 -12.23 -7.35 -2.91
C LEU A 4 -13.13 -8.57 -2.73
N TRP A 5 -12.86 -9.62 -3.50
CA TRP A 5 -13.47 -10.92 -3.29
C TRP A 5 -12.46 -11.85 -2.63
N VAL A 6 -12.91 -12.62 -1.64
CA VAL A 6 -12.07 -13.58 -0.92
C VAL A 6 -12.66 -14.96 -1.07
N GLN A 7 -11.89 -15.90 -1.61
CA GLN A 7 -12.25 -17.32 -1.60
C GLN A 7 -11.75 -17.98 -0.33
N GLN A 8 -12.61 -18.74 0.33
CA GLN A 8 -12.21 -19.65 1.39
C GLN A 8 -12.69 -21.08 1.07
N PRO A 9 -11.85 -22.11 1.21
CA PRO A 9 -12.31 -23.49 1.15
C PRO A 9 -13.35 -23.75 2.25
N LEU A 10 -14.41 -24.50 1.93
CA LEU A 10 -15.41 -24.89 2.93
C LEU A 10 -14.84 -26.03 3.80
N ASN A 11 -14.16 -25.65 4.88
CA ASN A 11 -13.67 -26.60 5.88
C ASN A 11 -13.89 -26.03 7.28
N VAL A 12 -14.60 -26.80 8.13
CA VAL A 12 -14.96 -26.45 9.51
C VAL A 12 -13.76 -26.23 10.43
N THR A 13 -12.59 -26.79 10.10
CA THR A 13 -11.36 -26.62 10.89
C THR A 13 -10.47 -25.49 10.40
N THR A 14 -10.93 -24.69 9.41
CA THR A 14 -10.12 -23.61 8.86
C THR A 14 -9.99 -22.49 9.90
N PRO A 15 -8.78 -22.11 10.31
CA PRO A 15 -8.59 -21.03 11.27
C PRO A 15 -8.99 -19.69 10.64
N THR A 16 -9.69 -18.86 11.41
CA THR A 16 -9.91 -17.46 11.05
C THR A 16 -8.59 -16.69 11.14
N VAL A 17 -8.28 -15.93 10.11
CA VAL A 17 -7.10 -15.05 10.07
C VAL A 17 -7.52 -13.63 9.75
N GLU A 18 -6.96 -12.66 10.47
CA GLU A 18 -7.08 -11.25 10.10
C GLU A 18 -6.06 -10.94 9.01
N ARG A 19 -6.50 -10.25 7.96
CA ARG A 19 -5.66 -9.80 6.85
C ARG A 19 -5.98 -8.35 6.52
N GLN A 20 -4.94 -7.61 6.19
CA GLN A 20 -5.03 -6.22 5.81
C GLN A 20 -4.49 -6.01 4.41
N PHE A 21 -5.11 -5.07 3.70
CA PHE A 21 -4.75 -4.73 2.34
C PHE A 21 -4.58 -3.22 2.24
N ARG A 22 -3.52 -2.78 1.55
CA ARG A 22 -3.30 -1.40 1.16
C ARG A 22 -3.72 -1.23 -0.29
N VAL A 23 -4.55 -0.22 -0.55
CA VAL A 23 -4.99 0.16 -1.90
C VAL A 23 -4.34 1.48 -2.26
N ALA A 24 -3.42 1.51 -3.23
CA ALA A 24 -2.68 2.70 -3.64
C ALA A 24 -3.00 3.08 -5.10
N MET A 25 -3.11 4.37 -5.41
CA MET A 25 -3.27 4.80 -6.81
C MET A 25 -1.95 4.67 -7.58
N SER A 26 -2.02 4.57 -8.91
CA SER A 26 -0.85 4.64 -9.78
C SER A 26 0.05 5.84 -9.42
N GLY A 27 1.33 5.57 -9.14
CA GLY A 27 2.32 6.59 -8.78
C GLY A 27 2.45 6.88 -7.28
N GLU A 28 1.55 6.36 -6.44
CA GLU A 28 1.73 6.42 -4.99
C GLU A 28 2.84 5.45 -4.53
N PRO A 29 3.74 5.87 -3.63
CA PRO A 29 4.77 5.00 -3.08
C PRO A 29 4.16 3.95 -2.14
N VAL A 30 4.71 2.74 -2.19
CA VAL A 30 4.33 1.60 -1.34
C VAL A 30 5.62 0.92 -0.85
N PRO A 31 5.70 0.46 0.41
CA PRO A 31 6.89 -0.25 0.90
C PRO A 31 7.16 -1.55 0.15
N ASP A 32 8.44 -1.84 -0.15
CA ASP A 32 8.87 -3.02 -0.93
C ASP A 32 8.46 -4.37 -0.33
N ARG A 33 8.25 -4.41 0.99
CA ARG A 33 7.83 -5.62 1.71
C ARG A 33 6.35 -5.94 1.54
N PHE A 34 5.55 -5.02 1.02
CA PHE A 34 4.13 -5.27 0.75
C PHE A 34 4.01 -6.15 -0.50
N GLN A 35 3.16 -7.15 -0.45
CA GLN A 35 3.01 -8.09 -1.55
C GLN A 35 1.91 -7.60 -2.49
N TYR A 36 2.24 -7.37 -3.77
CA TYR A 36 1.24 -7.04 -4.78
C TYR A 36 0.24 -8.20 -4.97
N ILE A 37 -1.06 -7.86 -5.03
CA ILE A 37 -2.15 -8.82 -5.19
C ILE A 37 -2.83 -8.63 -6.54
N ASP A 38 -3.33 -7.43 -6.82
CA ASP A 38 -4.07 -7.16 -8.05
C ASP A 38 -4.20 -5.65 -8.33
N THR A 39 -4.76 -5.30 -9.48
CA THR A 39 -5.11 -3.93 -9.86
C THR A 39 -6.58 -3.83 -10.23
N ALA A 40 -7.30 -2.90 -9.61
CA ALA A 40 -8.63 -2.49 -10.03
C ALA A 40 -8.51 -1.29 -11.00
N LEU A 41 -9.02 -1.45 -12.21
CA LEU A 41 -9.08 -0.37 -13.20
C LEU A 41 -10.41 0.36 -13.08
N ASP A 42 -10.38 1.70 -13.15
CA ASP A 42 -11.59 2.48 -13.36
C ASP A 42 -12.03 2.34 -14.82
N PRO A 43 -13.25 1.83 -15.10
CA PRO A 43 -13.72 1.68 -16.48
C PRO A 43 -14.15 3.01 -17.13
N PHE A 44 -14.29 4.10 -16.35
CA PHE A 44 -14.78 5.40 -16.82
C PHE A 44 -13.70 6.49 -16.80
N GLY A 45 -12.56 6.24 -16.17
CA GLY A 45 -11.45 7.20 -16.06
C GLY A 45 -10.09 6.53 -16.28
N PRO A 46 -9.00 7.33 -16.34
CA PRO A 46 -7.65 6.79 -16.49
C PRO A 46 -7.08 6.20 -15.19
N GLU A 47 -7.82 6.23 -14.08
CA GLU A 47 -7.32 5.81 -12.78
C GLU A 47 -7.19 4.28 -12.66
N ALA A 48 -6.10 3.85 -12.00
CA ALA A 48 -5.91 2.47 -11.58
C ALA A 48 -5.51 2.44 -10.11
N TYR A 49 -6.02 1.43 -9.40
CA TYR A 49 -5.81 1.23 -7.98
C TYR A 49 -5.16 -0.13 -7.76
N HIS A 50 -3.96 -0.12 -7.20
CA HIS A 50 -3.16 -1.30 -6.92
C HIS A 50 -3.40 -1.79 -5.49
N VAL A 51 -3.66 -3.08 -5.34
CA VAL A 51 -3.94 -3.72 -4.05
C VAL A 51 -2.72 -4.52 -3.62
N PHE A 52 -2.30 -4.32 -2.38
CA PHE A 52 -1.18 -5.03 -1.77
C PHE A 52 -1.62 -5.67 -0.46
N ALA A 53 -1.14 -6.88 -0.18
CA ALA A 53 -1.25 -7.50 1.13
C ALA A 53 -0.17 -6.93 2.07
N VAL A 54 -0.60 -6.57 3.27
CA VAL A 54 0.26 -6.03 4.33
C VAL A 54 0.79 -7.19 5.18
N PRO A 55 2.10 -7.24 5.48
CA PRO A 55 2.66 -8.22 6.42
C PRO A 55 1.96 -8.18 7.79
N VAL A 56 1.81 -9.35 8.40
CA VAL A 56 1.21 -9.48 9.74
C VAL A 56 2.08 -8.76 10.77
N GLY A 57 1.45 -7.95 11.62
CA GLY A 57 2.15 -7.19 12.67
C GLY A 57 2.50 -5.75 12.29
N GLU A 58 2.15 -5.31 11.08
CA GLU A 58 2.52 -3.97 10.57
C GLU A 58 1.40 -2.92 10.63
N LEU A 59 0.42 -3.19 11.49
CA LEU A 59 -0.86 -2.49 11.69
C LEU A 59 -0.78 -0.95 11.79
N HIS A 60 0.40 -0.37 12.03
CA HIS A 60 0.56 0.99 12.53
C HIS A 60 0.94 2.04 11.48
N LEU A 61 1.23 1.65 10.23
CA LEU A 61 1.75 2.59 9.22
C LEU A 61 0.72 2.98 8.15
N THR A 62 -0.47 2.36 8.14
CA THR A 62 -1.50 2.59 7.11
C THR A 62 -2.74 3.29 7.66
N GLY A 63 -2.61 4.01 8.77
CA GLY A 63 -3.60 5.04 9.11
C GLY A 63 -3.73 6.02 7.95
N ASN A 64 -4.94 6.51 7.69
CA ASN A 64 -5.30 7.35 6.54
C ASN A 64 -4.44 8.63 6.43
N GLY A 65 -3.21 8.50 5.93
CA GLY A 65 -2.21 9.55 5.78
C GLY A 65 -2.50 10.52 4.64
N HIS A 66 -3.76 10.89 4.47
CA HIS A 66 -4.13 12.17 3.85
C HIS A 66 -4.02 13.33 4.86
N GLU A 67 -3.55 13.06 6.08
CA GLU A 67 -2.93 14.09 6.91
C GLU A 67 -1.52 14.34 6.39
N ARG A 68 -1.40 15.39 5.56
CA ARG A 68 -0.19 16.17 5.30
C ARG A 68 1.08 15.49 5.86
N ALA A 69 1.78 14.72 5.04
CA ALA A 69 3.23 14.73 5.13
C ALA A 69 3.64 16.19 4.92
N SER A 70 3.73 16.93 6.01
CA SER A 70 4.15 18.31 5.99
C SER A 70 5.56 18.35 5.39
N ASP A 71 5.78 19.32 4.51
CA ASP A 71 7.07 19.70 3.92
C ASP A 71 8.25 19.81 4.92
N GLU A 72 7.98 19.76 6.23
CA GLU A 72 8.97 19.87 7.29
C GLU A 72 9.84 18.63 7.49
N MET A 73 9.44 17.43 7.04
CA MET A 73 10.28 16.23 7.22
C MET A 73 11.35 16.06 6.13
N LEU A 74 11.30 16.85 5.05
CA LEU A 74 12.30 16.85 3.97
C LEU A 74 13.40 17.92 4.14
N GLY A 75 13.36 18.72 5.20
CA GLY A 75 14.30 19.83 5.42
C GLY A 75 15.64 19.46 6.10
N GLY A 76 15.95 18.17 6.31
CA GLY A 76 16.96 17.77 7.28
C GLY A 76 17.91 16.65 6.89
N ALA A 77 18.23 16.46 5.60
CA ALA A 77 19.31 15.55 5.22
C ALA A 77 20.02 16.06 3.95
N GLY A 78 21.08 16.83 4.16
CA GLY A 78 21.97 17.29 3.10
C GLY A 78 22.62 16.10 2.38
N TRP A 79 22.18 15.83 1.16
CA TRP A 79 22.91 15.00 0.20
C TRP A 79 24.04 15.83 -0.42
N GLN A 80 25.15 15.99 0.30
CA GLN A 80 26.42 16.37 -0.32
C GLN A 80 27.09 15.11 -0.89
N GLY A 81 26.71 14.75 -2.11
CA GLY A 81 27.42 13.77 -2.93
C GLY A 81 28.19 14.47 -4.04
N ARG A 82 29.50 14.65 -3.84
CA ARG A 82 30.48 15.12 -4.84
C ARG A 82 30.37 14.30 -6.13
N TYR A 83 30.15 14.96 -7.26
CA TYR A 83 30.64 14.47 -8.55
C TYR A 83 31.92 15.23 -8.89
N VAL A 84 32.98 14.45 -9.11
CA VAL A 84 34.29 14.90 -9.59
C VAL A 84 34.24 14.93 -11.11
N SER A 85 34.78 15.99 -11.73
CA SER A 85 35.10 16.02 -13.16
C SER A 85 36.60 15.84 -13.36
#